data_AF-A0A658NHI8-F1
#
_entry.id   AF-A0A658NHI8-F1
#
_cell.length_a   1.000
_cell.length_b   1.000
_cell.length_c   1.000
_cell.angle_alpha   90.00
_cell.angle_beta   90.00
_cell.angle_gamma   90.00
#
_symmetry.space_group_name_H-M   'P 1'
#
loop_
_entity.id
_entity.type
_entity.pdbx_description
1 polymer ?
#
loop_
_entity_poly.entity_id
_entity_poly.type
_entity_poly.pdbx_seq_one_letter_code
_entity_poly.pdbx_strand_id
1 'polypeptide(L)' 'ASLAVPAVWTNLHGHGHILLVDDESLLVELGQDMLEQLGYTVTTSSNGFDALALLQQQDHHFDALITDQTMPGMTGL' A
#
# COMPACT_ATOMS: atom_id res chain seq x y z
N ALA A 1 15.99 5.57 30.14
CA ALA A 1 14.59 5.70 30.61
C ALA A 1 13.70 5.18 29.50
N SER A 2 12.95 4.10 29.75
CA SER A 2 12.04 3.53 28.76
C SER A 2 10.84 4.47 28.63
N LEU A 3 10.66 5.08 27.46
CA LEU A 3 9.46 5.85 27.17
C LEU A 3 8.32 4.85 26.99
N ALA A 4 7.37 4.86 27.93
CA ALA A 4 6.14 4.08 27.79
C ALA A 4 5.39 4.61 26.56
N VAL A 5 5.25 3.76 25.54
CA VAL A 5 4.47 4.09 24.35
C VAL A 5 3.00 4.15 24.78
N PRO A 6 2.29 5.27 24.56
CA PRO A 6 0.89 5.41 24.98
C PRO A 6 0.01 4.28 24.40
N ALA A 7 -0.98 3.81 25.17
CA ALA A 7 -1.86 2.69 24.81
C ALA A 7 -2.56 2.84 23.43
N VAL A 8 -2.72 4.07 22.95
CA VAL A 8 -3.30 4.38 21.63
C VAL A 8 -2.44 3.91 20.46
N TRP A 9 -1.12 3.78 20.65
CA TRP A 9 -0.20 3.26 19.64
C TRP A 9 -0.12 1.74 19.66
N THR A 10 -0.66 1.10 20.69
CA THR A 10 -0.53 -0.35 20.91
C THR A 10 -1.60 -1.15 20.17
N ASN A 11 -2.55 -0.49 19.49
CA ASN A 11 -3.64 -1.16 18.78
C ASN A 11 -3.98 -0.52 17.43
N LEU A 12 -2.96 -0.28 16.61
CA LEU A 12 -3.11 0.12 15.22
C LEU A 12 -3.33 -1.13 14.34
N HIS A 13 -4.52 -1.72 14.44
CA HIS A 13 -4.96 -2.78 13.52
C HIS A 13 -6.04 -2.21 12.59
N GLY A 14 -5.70 -2.10 11.31
CA GLY A 14 -6.59 -1.68 10.25
C GLY A 14 -7.32 -2.86 9.59
N HIS A 15 -8.12 -2.53 8.58
CA HIS A 15 -8.79 -3.46 7.70
C HIS A 15 -9.04 -2.77 6.35
N GLY A 16 -9.24 -3.57 5.31
CA GLY A 16 -9.44 -3.10 3.95
C GLY A 16 -8.37 -3.61 3.00
N HIS A 17 -8.56 -3.33 1.72
CA HIS A 17 -7.71 -3.77 0.63
C HIS A 17 -7.00 -2.58 -0.01
N ILE A 18 -5.67 -2.57 0.04
CA ILE A 18 -4.84 -1.47 -0.44
C ILE A 18 -4.14 -1.90 -1.74
N LEU A 19 -4.16 -1.04 -2.75
CA LEU A 19 -3.26 -1.13 -3.89
C LEU A 19 -2.01 -0.29 -3.60
N LEU A 20 -0.84 -0.92 -3.55
CA LEU A 20 0.46 -0.26 -3.39
C LEU A 20 1.21 -0.25 -4.72
N VAL A 21 1.61 0.93 -5.21
CA VAL A 21 2.25 1.13 -6.52
C VAL A 21 3.55 1.91 -6.37
N ASP A 22 4.67 1.28 -6.67
CA ASP A 22 5.99 1.91 -6.60
C ASP A 22 6.93 1.15 -7.55
N ASP A 23 7.75 1.85 -8.33
CA ASP A 23 8.68 1.21 -9.28
C ASP A 23 9.94 0.67 -8.60
N GLU A 24 10.19 1.03 -7.34
CA GLU A 24 11.27 0.48 -6.53
C GLU A 24 10.83 -0.78 -5.76
N SER A 25 11.23 -1.96 -6.26
CA SER A 25 10.82 -3.26 -5.71
C SER A 25 11.06 -3.43 -4.21
N LEU A 26 12.15 -2.84 -3.68
CA LEU A 26 12.47 -2.90 -2.25
C LEU A 26 11.43 -2.15 -1.40
N LEU A 27 10.94 -1.01 -1.89
CA LEU A 27 9.91 -0.22 -1.20
C LEU A 27 8.55 -0.92 -1.26
N VAL A 28 8.24 -1.58 -2.38
CA VAL A 28 7.04 -2.40 -2.52
C VAL A 28 7.02 -3.54 -1.51
N GLU A 29 8.11 -4.32 -1.42
CA GLU A 29 8.22 -5.44 -0.47
C GLU A 29 8.10 -4.96 0.98
N LEU A 30 8.84 -3.91 1.34
CA LEU A 30 8.79 -3.34 2.69
C LEU A 30 7.39 -2.80 3.04
N GLY A 31 6.78 -2.07 2.10
CA GLY A 31 5.45 -1.49 2.29
C GLY A 31 4.36 -2.55 2.42
N GLN A 32 4.43 -3.61 1.61
CA GLN A 32 3.52 -4.75 1.71
C GLN A 32 3.61 -5.40 3.08
N ASP A 33 4.82 -5.79 3.51
CA ASP A 33 5.03 -6.45 4.81
C ASP A 33 4.51 -5.59 5.97
N MET A 34 4.76 -4.28 5.93
CA MET A 34 4.30 -3.35 6.97
C MET A 34 2.77 -3.23 7.01
N LEU A 35 2.12 -3.10 5.86
CA LEU A 35 0.67 -2.94 5.78
C LEU A 35 -0.06 -4.25 6.15
N GLU A 36 0.46 -5.40 5.74
CA GLU A 36 -0.10 -6.70 6.13
C GLU A 36 0.04 -6.93 7.64
N GLN A 37 1.17 -6.56 8.24
CA GLN A 37 1.34 -6.59 9.71
C GLN A 37 0.35 -5.69 10.46
N LEU A 38 -0.11 -4.61 9.82
CA LEU A 38 -1.14 -3.71 10.35
C LEU A 38 -2.56 -4.24 10.11
N GLY A 39 -2.75 -5.39 9.44
CA GLY A 39 -4.05 -6.05 9.26
C GLY A 39 -4.75 -5.76 7.91
N TYR A 40 -4.07 -5.11 6.97
CA TYR A 40 -4.62 -4.86 5.63
C TYR A 40 -4.38 -6.05 4.69
N THR A 41 -5.26 -6.20 3.70
CA THR A 41 -4.94 -6.98 2.49
C THR A 41 -4.23 -6.04 1.53
N VAL A 42 -3.15 -6.49 0.88
CA VAL A 42 -2.37 -5.64 -0.02
C VAL A 42 -2.20 -6.32 -1.36
N THR A 43 -2.49 -5.60 -2.44
CA THR A 43 -2.06 -5.94 -3.80
C THR A 43 -0.97 -4.95 -4.21
N THR A 44 0.08 -5.43 -4.87
CA THR A 44 1.20 -4.60 -5.31
C THR A 44 1.27 -4.48 -6.83
N SER A 45 1.82 -3.38 -7.32
CA SER A 45 2.17 -3.15 -8.72
C SER A 45 3.46 -2.35 -8.82
N SER A 46 4.29 -2.62 -9.83
CA SER A 46 5.55 -1.90 -10.06
C SER A 46 5.44 -0.76 -11.07
N ASN A 47 4.26 -0.52 -11.63
CA ASN A 47 4.03 0.58 -12.57
C ASN A 47 2.56 0.99 -12.62
N GLY A 48 2.33 2.21 -13.12
CA GLY A 48 0.99 2.82 -13.22
C GLY A 48 0.05 2.14 -14.21
N PHE A 49 0.56 1.52 -15.29
CA PHE A 49 -0.29 0.86 -16.29
C PHE A 49 -0.93 -0.42 -15.76
N ASP A 50 -0.14 -1.26 -15.08
CA ASP A 50 -0.66 -2.47 -14.43
C ASP A 50 -1.58 -2.11 -13.27
N ALA A 51 -1.26 -1.05 -12.51
CA ALA A 51 -2.13 -0.53 -11.46
C ALA A 51 -3.49 -0.06 -12.02
N LEU A 52 -3.49 0.65 -13.15
CA LEU A 52 -4.71 1.09 -13.81
C LEU A 52 -5.54 -0.11 -14.31
N ALA A 53 -4.89 -1.14 -14.86
CA ALA A 53 -5.57 -2.35 -15.29
C ALA A 53 -6.25 -3.05 -14.10
N LEU A 54 -5.56 -3.15 -12.94
CA LEU A 54 -6.12 -3.69 -11.71
C LEU A 54 -7.33 -2.88 -11.22
N LEU A 55 -7.26 -1.55 -11.25
CA LEU A 55 -8.37 -0.67 -10.85
C LEU A 55 -9.60 -0.78 -11.75
N GLN A 56 -9.42 -1.20 -13.01
CA GLN A 56 -10.51 -1.38 -13.96
C GLN A 56 -11.20 -2.76 -13.86
N GLN A 57 -10.61 -3.72 -13.14
CA GLN A 57 -11.22 -5.04 -12.93
C GLN A 57 -12.37 -4.94 -11.93
N GLN A 58 -13.57 -5.34 -12.35
CA GLN A 58 -14.76 -5.25 -11.49
C GLN A 58 -14.70 -6.12 -10.23
N ASP A 59 -13.89 -7.17 -10.25
CA ASP A 59 -13.72 -8.09 -9.12
C ASP A 59 -12.75 -7.54 -8.05
N HIS A 60 -12.01 -6.48 -8.38
CA HIS A 60 -11.05 -5.85 -7.47
C HIS A 60 -11.66 -4.57 -6.88
N HIS A 61 -12.05 -4.64 -5.62
CA HIS A 61 -12.38 -3.46 -4.83
C HIS A 61 -11.17 -3.07 -3.97
N PHE A 62 -10.71 -1.82 -4.11
CA PHE A 62 -9.65 -1.25 -3.30
C PHE A 62 -10.22 -0.10 -2.46
N ASP A 63 -9.90 -0.09 -1.17
CA ASP A 63 -10.31 0.96 -0.24
C ASP A 63 -9.34 2.15 -0.26
N ALA A 64 -8.10 1.92 -0.68
CA ALA A 64 -7.08 2.94 -0.84
C ALA A 64 -6.05 2.58 -1.93
N LEU A 65 -5.47 3.63 -2.53
CA LEU A 65 -4.31 3.56 -3.41
C LEU A 65 -3.16 4.31 -2.74
N ILE A 66 -2.01 3.65 -2.59
CA ILE A 66 -0.74 4.26 -2.21
C ILE A 66 0.15 4.18 -3.44
N THR A 67 0.60 5.32 -3.96
CA THR A 67 1.39 5.37 -5.19
C THR A 67 2.56 6.33 -5.03
N ASP A 68 3.70 6.00 -5.64
CA ASP A 68 4.71 7.02 -5.91
C ASP A 68 4.17 8.02 -6.94
N GLN A 69 4.50 9.30 -6.73
CA GLN A 69 4.11 10.38 -7.62
C GLN A 69 4.98 10.41 -8.89
N THR A 70 6.22 9.93 -8.80
CA THR A 70 7.27 10.14 -9.83
C THR A 70 7.71 8.83 -10.47
N MET A 71 6.78 8.08 -11.06
CA MET A 71 7.12 6.87 -11.80
C MET A 71 7.47 7.17 -13.27
N PRO A 72 8.40 6.41 -13.87
CA PRO A 72 8.66 6.48 -15.31
C PRO A 72 7.41 6.12 -16.13
N GLY A 73 7.02 7.00 -17.05
CA GLY A 73 5.95 6.73 -18.03
C GLY A 73 4.53 7.08 -17.59
N MET A 74 4.26 7.23 -16.29
CA MET A 74 2.97 7.69 -15.76
C MET A 74 3.16 8.32 -14.38
N THR A 75 2.52 9.46 -14.12
CA THR A 75 2.47 10.02 -12.76
C THR A 75 1.44 9.28 -11.92
N GLY A 76 1.63 9.21 -10.60
CA GLY A 76 0.62 8.69 -9.66
C GLY A 76 -0.64 9.57 -9.53
N LEU A 77 -0.77 10.63 -10.34
CA LEU A 77 -1.90 11.55 -10.45
C LEU A 77 -2.48 11.51 -11.87
#